data_AF-A0A4Y2ECG6-F1
#
_entry.id   AF-A0A4Y2ECG6-F1
#
_cell.length_a   1.000
_cell.length_b   1.000
_cell.length_c   1.000
_cell.angle_alpha   90.00
_cell.angle_beta   90.00
_cell.angle_gamma   90.00
#
_symmetry.space_group_name_H-M   'P 1'
#
loop_
_entity.id
_entity.type
_entity.pdbx_description
1 polymer ?
#
loop_
_entity_poly.entity_id
_entity_poly.type
_entity_poly.pdbx_seq_one_letter_code
_entity_poly.pdbx_strand_id
1 'polypeptide(L)'
;MESRIFRWLRRYEAGRVNIKDLPRPGQPHVVTNSATSLAVDELIRHNRRMKTREFAVELSISKGTVHHIIHKKLGYGKVCAQWVRKYLSENQKSARMGVCPTQQFLH
;
A
#
# COMPACT_ATOMS: atom_id res chain seq x y z
N MET A 1 27.29 32.24 17.65
CA MET A 1 26.58 31.53 16.57
C MET A 1 27.62 31.11 15.53
N GLU A 2 27.92 29.83 15.38
CA GLU A 2 28.85 29.39 14.33
C GLU A 2 28.20 29.59 12.94
N SER A 3 28.98 30.11 11.99
CA SER A 3 28.49 30.31 10.62
C SER A 3 28.30 28.96 9.91
N ARG A 4 27.43 28.93 8.89
CA ARG A 4 27.23 27.74 8.05
C ARG A 4 28.54 27.25 7.43
N ILE A 5 29.47 28.17 7.15
CA ILE A 5 30.78 27.91 6.56
C ILE A 5 31.67 27.15 7.54
N PHE A 6 31.79 27.61 8.79
CA PHE A 6 32.60 26.93 9.82
C PHE A 6 32.10 25.52 10.12
N ARG A 7 30.78 25.32 10.14
CA ARG A 7 30.17 23.99 10.33
C ARG A 7 30.47 23.02 9.17
N TRP A 8 30.55 23.53 7.94
CA TRP A 8 30.92 22.72 6.78
C TRP A 8 32.42 22.41 6.74
N LEU A 9 33.26 23.39 7.07
CA LEU A 9 34.72 23.20 7.16
C LEU A 9 35.09 22.09 8.13
N ARG A 10 34.52 22.09 9.35
CA ARG A 10 34.75 21.01 10.33
C ARG A 10 34.30 19.64 9.82
N ARG A 11 33.20 19.57 9.07
CA ARG A 11 32.72 18.30 8.50
C ARG A 11 33.66 17.79 7.42
N TYR A 12 34.20 18.70 6.61
CA TYR A 12 35.18 18.38 5.59
C TYR A 12 36.49 17.90 6.20
N GLU A 13 37.02 18.60 7.21
CA GLU A 13 38.19 18.18 7.99
C GLU A 13 37.99 16.82 8.68
N ALA A 14 36.76 16.54 9.13
CA ALA A 14 36.37 15.23 9.66
C ALA A 14 36.17 14.15 8.58
N GLY A 15 36.61 14.39 7.34
CA GLY A 15 36.60 13.40 6.25
C GLY A 15 35.26 13.25 5.51
N ARG A 16 34.28 14.15 5.72
CA ARG A 16 33.01 14.09 4.98
C ARG A 16 33.22 14.56 3.53
N VAL A 17 33.30 13.59 2.63
CA VAL A 17 33.34 13.80 1.17
C VAL A 17 31.94 13.93 0.53
N ASN A 18 30.89 13.44 1.21
CA ASN A 18 29.54 13.50 0.66
C ASN A 18 28.86 14.85 0.91
N ILE A 19 28.55 15.55 -0.18
CA ILE A 19 27.88 16.86 -0.21
C ILE A 19 26.36 16.73 0.07
N LYS A 20 25.77 15.55 -0.15
CA LYS A 20 24.35 15.31 0.12
C LYS A 20 24.06 15.42 1.61
N ASP A 21 22.87 15.91 1.94
CA ASP A 21 22.36 15.92 3.30
C ASP A 21 22.33 14.49 3.88
N LEU A 22 22.69 14.37 5.16
CA LEU A 22 22.50 13.11 5.86
C LEU A 22 21.01 12.83 5.99
N PRO A 23 20.60 11.54 6.11
CA PRO A 23 19.23 11.21 6.44
C PRO A 23 18.80 12.03 7.65
N ARG A 24 17.82 12.91 7.45
CA ARG A 24 17.27 13.68 8.56
C ARG A 24 16.33 12.75 9.31
N PRO A 25 16.40 12.68 10.65
CA PRO A 25 15.34 12.05 11.43
C PRO A 25 14.05 12.80 11.10
N GLY A 26 13.19 12.17 10.30
CA GLY A 26 11.84 12.66 10.05
C GLY A 26 10.97 12.43 11.28
N GLN A 27 9.79 13.04 11.29
CA GLN A 27 8.79 12.71 12.31
C GLN A 27 8.46 11.21 12.19
N PRO A 28 8.67 10.40 13.25
CA PRO A 28 8.27 9.01 13.21
C PRO A 28 6.77 8.98 12.97
N HIS A 29 6.34 8.22 11.98
CA HIS A 29 4.93 8.02 11.68
C HIS A 29 4.36 7.05 12.74
N VAL A 30 4.27 7.51 13.99
CA VAL A 30 3.90 6.71 15.17
C VAL A 30 2.44 6.26 15.12
N VAL A 31 1.61 6.81 14.23
CA VAL A 31 0.15 6.58 14.21
C VAL A 31 -0.24 5.35 13.38
N THR A 32 0.55 4.29 13.40
CA THR A 32 0.20 3.09 12.64
C THR A 32 0.52 1.85 13.46
N ASN A 33 -0.25 1.71 14.54
CA ASN A 33 -0.29 0.50 15.35
C ASN A 33 -0.50 -0.73 14.44
N SER A 34 0.16 -1.83 14.76
CA SER A 34 0.00 -3.11 14.04
C SER A 34 -1.48 -3.53 14.02
N ALA A 35 -2.19 -3.32 15.14
CA ALA A 35 -3.63 -3.59 15.24
C ALA A 35 -4.47 -2.83 14.19
N THR A 36 -4.22 -1.53 13.98
CA THR A 36 -4.93 -0.74 12.97
C THR A 36 -4.60 -1.22 11.55
N SER A 37 -3.37 -1.66 11.31
CA SER A 37 -2.98 -2.20 10.00
C SER A 37 -3.68 -3.52 9.69
N LEU A 38 -3.84 -4.39 10.70
CA LEU A 38 -4.59 -5.65 10.60
C LEU A 38 -6.08 -5.39 10.35
N ALA A 39 -6.70 -4.47 11.09
CA ALA A 39 -8.11 -4.11 10.89
C ALA A 39 -8.37 -3.61 9.46
N VAL A 40 -7.46 -2.78 8.90
CA VAL A 40 -7.55 -2.35 7.50
C VAL A 40 -7.44 -3.55 6.54
N ASP A 41 -6.52 -4.49 6.77
CA ASP A 41 -6.36 -5.69 5.92
C ASP A 41 -7.61 -6.58 5.93
N GLU A 42 -8.20 -6.81 7.11
CA GLU A 42 -9.44 -7.59 7.26
C GLU A 42 -10.61 -6.95 6.52
N LEU A 43 -10.80 -5.63 6.67
CA LEU A 43 -11.84 -4.89 5.96
C LEU A 43 -11.66 -4.95 4.42
N ILE A 44 -10.42 -4.85 3.92
CA ILE A 44 -10.13 -5.00 2.49
C ILE A 44 -10.47 -6.41 2.00
N ARG A 45 -10.12 -7.45 2.77
CA ARG A 45 -10.41 -8.85 2.41
C ARG A 45 -11.91 -9.11 2.40
N HIS A 46 -12.65 -8.54 3.35
CA HIS A 46 -14.11 -8.64 3.42
C HIS A 46 -14.80 -7.92 2.26
N ASN A 47 -14.39 -6.68 1.97
CA ASN A 47 -14.95 -5.89 0.86
C ASN A 47 -13.88 -5.12 0.09
N ARG A 48 -13.40 -5.75 -1.00
CA ARG A 48 -12.38 -5.18 -1.90
C ARG A 48 -12.81 -3.91 -2.64
N ARG A 49 -14.09 -3.51 -2.56
CA ARG A 49 -14.63 -2.31 -3.25
C ARG A 49 -14.70 -1.07 -2.36
N MET A 50 -14.34 -1.19 -1.07
CA MET A 50 -14.37 -0.05 -0.14
C MET A 50 -13.43 1.08 -0.58
N LYS A 51 -13.89 2.31 -0.32
CA LYS A 51 -13.15 3.55 -0.62
C LYS A 51 -12.37 3.98 0.62
N THR A 52 -11.23 4.65 0.43
CA THR A 52 -10.38 5.19 1.52
C THR A 52 -11.14 6.04 2.55
N ARG A 53 -12.19 6.75 2.12
CA ARG A 53 -13.06 7.54 3.03
C ARG A 53 -13.93 6.67 3.93
N GLU A 54 -14.38 5.52 3.43
CA GLU A 54 -15.22 4.59 4.19
C GLU A 54 -14.36 3.94 5.28
N PHE A 55 -13.14 3.51 4.95
CA PHE A 55 -12.15 3.08 5.95
C PHE A 55 -11.86 4.13 7.01
N ALA A 56 -11.72 5.41 6.61
CA ALA A 56 -11.44 6.50 7.54
C ALA A 56 -12.57 6.69 8.56
N VAL A 57 -13.82 6.58 8.11
CA VAL A 57 -15.01 6.65 8.96
C VAL A 57 -15.10 5.41 9.86
N GLU A 58 -15.02 4.21 9.26
CA GLU A 58 -15.16 2.92 9.95
C GLU A 58 -14.15 2.78 11.09
N LEU A 59 -12.89 3.12 10.82
CA LEU A 59 -11.79 2.97 11.76
C LEU A 59 -11.50 4.25 12.55
N SER A 60 -12.28 5.32 12.35
CA SER A 60 -12.08 6.63 13.00
C SER A 60 -10.64 7.15 12.91
N ILE A 61 -10.03 7.02 11.73
CA ILE A 61 -8.65 7.44 11.44
C ILE A 61 -8.60 8.40 10.27
N SER A 62 -7.53 9.19 10.19
CA SER A 62 -7.37 10.13 9.08
C SER A 62 -7.28 9.39 7.73
N LYS A 63 -7.86 9.98 6.68
CA LYS A 63 -7.74 9.49 5.30
C LYS A 63 -6.27 9.32 4.87
N GLY A 64 -5.39 10.21 5.32
CA GLY A 64 -3.95 10.14 5.04
C GLY A 64 -3.31 8.90 5.66
N THR A 65 -3.67 8.58 6.90
CA THR A 65 -3.21 7.37 7.59
C THR A 65 -3.69 6.12 6.87
N VAL A 66 -4.97 6.04 6.49
CA VAL A 66 -5.51 4.92 5.70
C VAL A 66 -4.73 4.76 4.39
N HIS A 67 -4.55 5.85 3.64
CA HIS A 67 -3.82 5.82 2.37
C HIS A 67 -2.38 5.32 2.56
N HIS A 68 -1.70 5.77 3.61
CA HIS A 68 -0.37 5.29 3.96
C HIS A 68 -0.36 3.79 4.30
N ILE A 69 -1.31 3.31 5.12
CA ILE A 69 -1.42 1.89 5.47
C ILE A 69 -1.61 1.04 4.21
N ILE A 70 -2.61 1.37 3.38
CA ILE A 70 -2.97 0.60 2.20
C ILE A 70 -1.78 0.50 1.23
N HIS A 71 -1.13 1.62 0.90
CA HIS A 71 -0.11 1.63 -0.15
C HIS A 71 1.32 1.41 0.33
N LYS A 72 1.68 1.89 1.53
CA LYS A 72 3.06 1.82 2.02
C LYS A 72 3.30 0.65 2.96
N LYS A 73 2.32 0.29 3.80
CA LYS A 73 2.46 -0.86 4.70
C LYS A 73 1.99 -2.17 4.09
N LEU A 74 0.77 -2.19 3.53
CA LEU A 74 0.15 -3.41 2.99
C LEU A 74 0.49 -3.63 1.51
N GLY A 75 0.88 -2.58 0.79
CA GLY A 75 1.25 -2.68 -0.63
C GLY A 75 0.09 -2.90 -1.59
N TYR A 76 -1.15 -2.66 -1.17
CA TYR A 76 -2.31 -2.78 -2.06
C TYR A 76 -2.36 -1.67 -3.11
N GLY A 77 -2.77 -2.04 -4.31
CA GLY A 77 -3.09 -1.14 -5.41
C GLY A 77 -4.59 -1.19 -5.75
N LYS A 78 -5.15 -0.06 -6.17
CA LYS A 78 -6.52 -0.03 -6.68
C LYS A 78 -6.53 -0.40 -8.15
N VAL A 79 -7.29 -1.43 -8.51
CA VAL A 79 -7.52 -1.85 -9.89
C VAL A 79 -8.97 -1.58 -10.31
N CYS A 80 -9.18 -1.27 -11.59
CA CYS A 80 -10.53 -1.14 -12.14
C CYS A 80 -11.18 -2.52 -12.25
N ALA A 81 -12.49 -2.59 -12.00
CA ALA A 81 -13.24 -3.83 -12.22
C ALA A 81 -13.25 -4.16 -13.72
N GLN A 82 -13.06 -5.44 -14.05
CA GLN A 82 -13.15 -5.93 -15.42
C GLN A 82 -14.62 -6.10 -15.82
N TRP A 83 -14.96 -5.67 -17.04
CA TRP A 83 -16.29 -5.89 -17.60
C TRP A 83 -16.51 -7.37 -17.93
N VAL A 84 -17.60 -7.93 -17.42
CA VAL A 84 -18.03 -9.30 -17.73
C VAL A 84 -19.28 -9.22 -18.59
N ARG A 85 -19.25 -9.85 -19.77
CA ARG A 85 -20.27 -9.70 -20.82
C ARG A 85 -21.68 -10.17 -20.40
N LYS A 86 -21.77 -11.20 -19.54
CA LYS A 86 -23.04 -11.75 -19.05
C LYS A 86 -22.88 -12.25 -17.63
N TYR A 87 -23.92 -12.06 -16.82
CA TYR A 87 -24.06 -12.75 -15.55
C TYR A 87 -24.50 -14.20 -15.84
N LEU A 88 -23.70 -15.18 -15.44
CA LEU A 88 -23.94 -16.59 -15.75
C LEU A 88 -24.66 -17.28 -14.60
N SER A 89 -25.67 -18.09 -14.94
CA SER A 89 -26.25 -19.03 -13.97
C SER A 89 -25.28 -20.19 -13.68
N GLU A 90 -25.51 -20.91 -12.59
CA GLU A 90 -24.64 -22.03 -12.20
C GLU A 90 -24.58 -23.11 -13.28
N ASN A 91 -25.73 -23.48 -13.86
CA ASN A 91 -25.80 -24.43 -14.98
C ASN A 91 -24.97 -23.97 -16.19
N GLN A 92 -24.98 -22.66 -16.49
CA GLN A 92 -24.17 -22.10 -17.59
C GLN A 92 -22.67 -22.12 -17.28
N LYS A 93 -22.26 -21.96 -16.02
CA LYS A 93 -20.85 -22.10 -15.61
C LYS A 93 -20.41 -23.56 -15.75
N SER A 94 -21.20 -24.50 -15.25
CA SER A 94 -20.90 -25.94 -15.34
C SER A 94 -20.79 -26.41 -16.79
N ALA A 95 -21.72 -26.01 -17.65
CA ALA A 95 -21.66 -26.32 -19.08
C ALA A 95 -20.40 -25.74 -19.74
N ARG A 96 -19.99 -24.51 -19.40
CA ARG A 96 -18.74 -23.92 -19.92
C ARG A 96 -17.49 -24.63 -19.44
N MET A 97 -17.45 -25.02 -18.16
CA MET A 97 -16.34 -25.78 -17.59
C MET A 97 -16.19 -27.15 -18.26
N GLY A 98 -17.30 -27.84 -18.55
CA GLY A 98 -17.30 -29.15 -19.21
C GLY A 98 -16.96 -29.12 -20.71
N VAL A 99 -17.15 -27.98 -21.38
CA VAL A 99 -16.76 -27.77 -22.78
C VAL A 99 -15.29 -27.37 -22.91
N CYS A 100 -14.70 -26.77 -21.86
CA CYS A 100 -13.29 -26.44 -21.83
C CYS A 100 -12.49 -27.75 -21.70
N PRO A 101 -11.69 -28.17 -22.70
CA PRO A 101 -10.77 -29.28 -22.49
C PRO A 101 -9.87 -28.86 -21.33
N THR A 102 -9.65 -29.75 -20.37
CA THR A 102 -8.56 -29.57 -19.41
C THR A 102 -7.32 -29.33 -20.25
N GLN A 103 -6.84 -28.08 -20.26
CA GLN A 103 -5.54 -27.77 -20.81
C GLN A 103 -4.57 -28.61 -19.98
N GLN A 104 -4.15 -29.75 -20.51
CA GLN A 104 -2.95 -30.41 -20.05
C GLN A 104 -1.84 -29.40 -20.30
N PHE A 105 -1.52 -28.60 -19.28
CA PHE A 105 -0.32 -27.80 -19.29
C PHE A 105 0.84 -28.79 -19.32
N LEU A 106 1.30 -29.12 -20.52
CA LEU A 106 2.63 -29.69 -20.73
C LEU A 106 3.63 -28.57 -20.42
N HIS A 107 4.08 -28.50 -19.17
CA HIS A 107 5.46 -28.20 -18.84
C HIS A 107 5.83 -28.68 -17.43
#